data_AF-A0A2V4TMG4-F1
#
_entry.id   AF-A0A2V4TMG4-F1
#
_cell.length_a   1.000
_cell.length_b   1.000
_cell.length_c   1.000
_cell.angle_alpha   90.00
_cell.angle_beta   90.00
_cell.angle_gamma   90.00
#
_symmetry.space_group_name_H-M   'P 1'
#
loop_
_entity.id
_entity.type
_entity.pdbx_description
1 polymer ?
#
loop_
_entity_poly.entity_id
_entity_poly.type
_entity_poly.pdbx_seq_one_letter_code
_entity_poly.pdbx_strand_id
1 'polypeptide(L)'
;MSDALAILLVLPLAALLQGAAFWSAFHPPAGLGPLACFLALQALAAAAEALLFRRLMPAAQREPSRAALLHLWALSFFVPCAGGLLEVLASVAGARLAIAREARTTDIVGRPEFVSHLVSRVSHAAGTRVQARLANRHAATGDRLAALVAIQQLPTRTTGTLLRELLADPVDDLRLLAYGMLDQAENEIVNRIFACEEALTRASTEAEQLALHRQLAELHFELVYQRLAQGDVYHHAIAEAEMHARRAQALAQGERDAALCLLLARLALARDRADEATPLLERARELSFPRERLLPWLAEAAFRQGRHAEAAAIVGELARHAGTPALKPVIDYWTR
;
A
#
# COMPACT_ATOMS: atom_id res chain seq x y z
N MET A 1 37.42 -19.43 47.14
CA MET A 1 38.79 -19.45 47.72
C MET A 1 39.91 -19.56 46.68
N SER A 2 39.68 -20.10 45.48
CA SER A 2 40.72 -20.23 44.42
C SER A 2 41.15 -18.90 43.79
N ASP A 3 40.21 -18.01 43.48
CA ASP A 3 40.52 -16.78 42.71
C ASP A 3 41.31 -15.73 43.50
N ALA A 4 41.02 -15.57 44.80
CA ALA A 4 41.71 -14.60 45.66
C ALA A 4 43.19 -14.94 45.85
N LEU A 5 43.52 -16.23 45.95
CA LEU A 5 44.90 -16.72 46.05
C LEU A 5 45.67 -16.51 44.74
N ALA A 6 45.03 -16.74 43.59
CA ALA A 6 45.62 -16.47 42.28
C ALA A 6 45.88 -14.97 42.05
N ILE A 7 44.98 -14.09 42.50
CA ILE A 7 45.16 -12.64 42.40
C ILE A 7 46.33 -12.17 43.29
N LEU A 8 46.42 -12.69 44.52
CA LEU A 8 47.46 -12.32 45.48
C LEU A 8 48.88 -12.73 45.01
N LEU A 9 48.99 -13.81 44.23
CA LEU A 9 50.27 -14.34 43.73
C LEU A 9 50.70 -13.73 42.39
N VAL A 10 49.75 -13.45 41.49
CA VAL A 10 50.05 -13.03 40.11
C VAL A 10 50.24 -11.51 39.99
N LEU A 11 49.58 -10.70 40.83
CA LEU A 11 49.78 -9.25 40.86
C LEU A 11 51.23 -8.84 41.22
N PRO A 12 51.87 -9.36 42.29
CA PRO A 12 53.27 -9.04 42.59
C PRO A 12 54.23 -9.61 41.53
N LEU A 13 53.90 -10.77 40.93
CA LEU A 13 54.70 -11.35 39.85
C LEU A 13 54.66 -10.49 38.57
N ALA A 14 53.49 -9.95 38.21
CA ALA A 14 53.34 -9.04 37.07
C ALA A 14 54.09 -7.72 37.31
N ALA A 15 54.00 -7.17 38.52
CA ALA A 15 54.76 -5.97 38.93
C ALA A 15 56.29 -6.23 38.92
N LEU A 16 56.74 -7.41 39.35
CA LEU A 16 58.14 -7.83 39.27
C LEU A 16 58.61 -7.99 37.82
N LEU A 17 57.78 -8.54 36.93
CA LEU A 17 58.08 -8.69 35.50
C LEU A 17 58.15 -7.34 34.79
N GLN A 18 57.29 -6.38 35.14
CA GLN A 18 57.39 -5.00 34.65
C GLN A 18 58.63 -4.30 35.21
N GLY A 19 58.92 -4.48 36.50
CA GLY A 19 60.16 -3.99 37.11
C GLY A 19 61.40 -4.54 36.42
N ALA A 20 61.40 -5.82 36.07
CA ALA A 20 62.46 -6.48 35.31
C ALA A 20 62.54 -5.97 33.86
N ALA A 21 61.40 -5.68 33.22
CA ALA A 21 61.37 -5.03 31.91
C ALA A 21 62.02 -3.65 31.97
N PHE A 22 61.60 -2.79 32.91
CA PHE A 22 62.22 -1.48 33.14
C PHE A 22 63.72 -1.59 33.47
N TRP A 23 64.11 -2.55 34.31
CA TRP A 23 65.52 -2.80 34.64
C TRP A 23 66.34 -3.22 33.41
N SER A 24 65.79 -4.08 32.55
CA SER A 24 66.45 -4.53 31.32
C SER A 24 66.69 -3.40 30.31
N ALA A 25 65.90 -2.32 30.37
CA ALA A 25 66.12 -1.13 29.56
C ALA A 25 67.38 -0.35 29.99
N PHE A 26 67.73 -0.38 31.28
CA PHE A 26 68.93 0.26 31.83
C PHE A 26 70.15 -0.67 31.85
N HIS A 27 69.94 -1.98 31.90
CA HIS A 27 70.99 -3.01 31.94
C HIS A 27 70.75 -4.12 30.91
N PRO A 28 71.04 -3.87 29.62
CA PRO A 28 70.78 -4.84 28.57
C PRO A 28 71.73 -6.05 28.66
N PRO A 29 71.22 -7.28 28.48
CA PRO A 29 72.07 -8.47 28.33
C PRO A 29 72.88 -8.39 27.02
N ALA A 30 74.13 -8.84 27.06
CA ALA A 30 75.05 -8.76 25.92
C ALA A 30 74.49 -9.50 24.69
N GLY A 31 74.37 -8.78 23.55
CA GLY A 31 73.99 -9.34 22.24
C GLY A 31 72.57 -9.05 21.77
N LEU A 32 71.69 -8.48 22.59
CA LEU A 32 70.35 -8.03 22.18
C LEU A 32 70.23 -6.51 22.29
N GLY A 33 69.54 -5.88 21.33
CA GLY A 33 69.24 -4.46 21.41
C GLY A 33 68.40 -4.17 22.66
N PRO A 34 68.75 -3.14 23.48
CA PRO A 34 68.08 -2.85 24.75
C PRO A 34 66.57 -2.67 24.60
N LEU A 35 66.16 -2.03 23.50
CA LEU A 35 64.77 -1.78 23.18
C LEU A 35 64.00 -3.06 22.82
N ALA A 36 64.63 -4.00 22.10
CA ALA A 36 64.00 -5.27 21.74
C ALA A 36 63.77 -6.16 22.97
N CYS A 37 64.74 -6.20 23.89
CA CYS A 37 64.62 -6.93 25.15
C CYS A 37 63.50 -6.35 26.03
N PHE A 38 63.45 -5.02 26.15
CA PHE A 38 62.38 -4.31 26.85
C PHE A 38 60.99 -4.63 26.28
N LEU A 39 60.81 -4.49 24.96
CA LEU A 39 59.50 -4.73 24.32
C LEU A 39 59.04 -6.19 24.46
N ALA A 40 59.96 -7.15 24.39
CA ALA A 40 59.63 -8.56 24.56
C ALA A 40 59.17 -8.87 26.00
N LEU A 41 59.88 -8.37 27.00
CA LEU A 41 59.50 -8.54 28.41
C LEU A 41 58.20 -7.80 28.74
N GLN A 42 58.00 -6.61 28.17
CA GLN A 42 56.77 -5.83 28.33
C GLN A 42 55.55 -6.52 27.70
N ALA A 43 55.71 -7.14 26.52
CA ALA A 43 54.65 -7.91 25.87
C ALA A 43 54.22 -9.13 26.70
N LEU A 44 55.18 -9.83 27.30
CA LEU A 44 54.93 -10.98 28.18
C LEU A 44 54.25 -10.54 29.49
N ALA A 45 54.72 -9.45 30.10
CA ALA A 45 54.13 -8.89 31.31
C ALA A 45 52.67 -8.44 31.06
N ALA A 46 52.43 -7.72 29.97
CA ALA A 46 51.08 -7.29 29.57
C ALA A 46 50.14 -8.47 29.28
N ALA A 47 50.64 -9.58 28.74
CA ALA A 47 49.84 -10.80 28.52
C ALA A 47 49.42 -11.47 29.82
N ALA A 48 50.33 -11.54 30.80
CA ALA A 48 50.00 -12.05 32.13
C ALA A 48 48.96 -11.17 32.84
N GLU A 49 49.09 -9.85 32.74
CA GLU A 49 48.11 -8.90 33.30
C GLU A 49 46.74 -8.99 32.64
N ALA A 50 46.68 -9.07 31.32
CA ALA A 50 45.41 -9.18 30.59
C ALA A 50 44.60 -10.42 30.98
N LEU A 51 45.29 -11.56 31.20
CA LEU A 51 44.67 -12.79 31.70
C LEU A 51 44.12 -12.62 33.13
N LEU A 52 44.83 -11.89 33.99
CA LEU A 52 44.43 -11.61 35.36
C LEU A 52 43.22 -10.66 35.42
N PHE A 53 43.30 -9.52 34.75
CA PHE A 53 42.23 -8.52 34.72
C PHE A 53 40.94 -9.09 34.11
N ARG A 54 41.06 -9.97 33.12
CA ARG A 54 39.91 -10.70 32.58
C ARG A 54 39.20 -11.58 33.63
N ARG A 55 39.93 -12.16 34.58
CA ARG A 55 39.32 -12.93 35.69
C ARG A 55 38.61 -12.03 36.70
N LEU A 56 39.07 -10.79 36.86
CA LEU A 56 38.45 -9.79 37.73
C LEU A 56 37.17 -9.18 37.12
N MET A 57 36.99 -9.25 35.80
CA MET A 57 35.77 -8.77 35.14
C MET A 57 34.52 -9.62 35.47
N PRO A 58 33.32 -9.01 35.55
CA PRO A 58 32.06 -9.71 35.75
C PRO A 58 31.80 -10.76 34.66
N ALA A 59 31.26 -11.93 35.03
CA ALA A 59 31.08 -13.06 34.11
C ALA A 59 30.26 -12.71 32.85
N ALA A 60 29.27 -11.83 32.98
CA ALA A 60 28.41 -11.38 31.88
C ALA A 60 29.11 -10.53 30.80
N GLN A 61 30.30 -9.98 31.09
CA GLN A 61 31.06 -9.11 30.19
C GLN A 61 32.34 -9.78 29.67
N ARG A 62 32.52 -11.09 29.90
CA ARG A 62 33.71 -11.86 29.47
C ARG A 62 33.65 -12.30 28.00
N GLU A 63 32.57 -11.98 27.30
CA GLU A 63 32.34 -12.33 25.89
C GLU A 63 32.31 -11.08 25.00
N PRO A 64 32.88 -11.12 23.78
CA PRO A 64 33.61 -12.21 23.16
C PRO A 64 35.05 -12.39 23.71
N SER A 65 35.42 -13.65 23.95
CA SER A 65 36.60 -14.05 24.73
C SER A 65 37.95 -13.56 24.20
N ARG A 66 38.12 -13.50 22.88
CA ARG A 66 39.40 -13.14 22.23
C ARG A 66 39.57 -11.64 22.08
N ALA A 67 38.51 -10.92 21.69
CA ALA A 67 38.59 -9.47 21.50
C ALA A 67 38.78 -8.74 22.84
N ALA A 68 38.07 -9.17 23.89
CA ALA A 68 38.25 -8.63 25.24
C ALA A 68 39.68 -8.87 25.76
N LEU A 69 40.25 -10.06 25.52
CA LEU A 69 41.63 -10.36 25.93
C LEU A 69 42.66 -9.52 25.15
N LEU A 70 42.47 -9.35 23.84
CA LEU A 70 43.35 -8.53 23.00
C LEU A 70 43.28 -7.06 23.40
N HIS A 71 42.08 -6.57 23.73
CA HIS A 71 41.88 -5.20 24.21
C HIS A 71 42.60 -4.96 25.55
N LEU A 72 42.40 -5.85 26.52
CA LEU A 72 43.10 -5.79 27.81
C LEU A 72 44.62 -5.87 27.63
N TRP A 73 45.11 -6.74 26.75
CA TRP A 73 46.53 -6.86 26.44
C TRP A 73 47.10 -5.57 25.85
N ALA A 74 46.45 -5.01 24.84
CA ALA A 74 46.90 -3.77 24.21
C ALA A 74 46.97 -2.63 25.24
N LEU A 75 45.95 -2.52 26.08
CA LEU A 75 45.85 -1.44 27.06
C LEU A 75 46.87 -1.59 28.21
N SER A 76 47.14 -2.82 28.68
CA SER A 76 48.25 -3.12 29.61
C SER A 76 49.63 -2.96 28.98
N PHE A 77 49.78 -3.14 27.66
CA PHE A 77 51.05 -2.95 26.96
C PHE A 77 51.44 -1.47 26.86
N PHE A 78 50.50 -0.61 26.46
CA PHE A 78 50.73 0.84 26.29
C PHE A 78 50.74 1.62 27.61
N VAL A 79 49.95 1.18 28.60
CA VAL A 79 49.85 1.82 29.91
C VAL A 79 50.10 0.75 30.99
N PRO A 80 51.38 0.49 31.34
CA PRO A 80 51.73 -0.54 32.31
C PRO A 80 50.99 -0.33 33.64
N CYS A 81 50.50 -1.42 34.24
CA CYS A 81 49.72 -1.49 35.49
C CYS A 81 48.34 -0.78 35.46
N ALA A 82 48.28 0.45 34.98
CA ALA A 82 47.09 1.30 35.11
C ALA A 82 46.02 0.99 34.05
N GLY A 83 46.44 0.54 32.85
CA GLY A 83 45.51 0.21 31.78
C GLY A 83 44.46 -0.80 32.22
N GLY A 84 44.86 -2.05 32.44
CA GLY A 84 43.90 -3.11 32.74
C GLY A 84 43.08 -2.87 34.02
N LEU A 85 43.61 -2.11 34.97
CA LEU A 85 42.88 -1.69 36.18
C LEU A 85 41.72 -0.74 35.85
N LEU A 86 41.94 0.25 34.99
CA LEU A 86 40.89 1.20 34.56
C LEU A 86 39.74 0.47 33.84
N GLU A 87 40.06 -0.49 33.00
CA GLU A 87 39.07 -1.27 32.26
C GLU A 87 38.21 -2.13 33.20
N VAL A 88 38.82 -2.77 34.20
CA VAL A 88 38.09 -3.51 35.23
C VAL A 88 37.19 -2.59 36.05
N LEU A 89 37.67 -1.41 36.45
CA LEU A 89 36.87 -0.43 37.18
C LEU A 89 35.68 0.07 36.35
N ALA A 90 35.90 0.39 35.07
CA ALA A 90 34.85 0.80 34.14
C ALA A 90 33.80 -0.30 33.93
N SER A 91 34.25 -1.55 33.82
CA SER A 91 33.38 -2.73 33.66
C SER A 91 32.51 -2.97 34.90
N VAL A 92 33.09 -2.88 36.10
CA VAL A 92 32.36 -3.01 37.38
C VAL A 92 31.39 -1.84 37.57
N ALA A 93 31.79 -0.62 37.23
CA ALA A 93 30.90 0.55 37.27
C ALA A 93 29.74 0.39 36.27
N GLY A 94 30.02 -0.04 35.04
CA GLY A 94 29.01 -0.31 34.01
C GLY A 94 28.04 -1.43 34.40
N ALA A 95 28.52 -2.47 35.10
CA ALA A 95 27.67 -3.53 35.63
C ALA A 95 26.75 -3.03 36.76
N ARG A 96 27.23 -2.13 37.62
CA ARG A 96 26.43 -1.54 38.72
C ARG A 96 25.44 -0.47 38.23
N LEU A 97 25.79 0.24 37.17
CA LEU A 97 24.98 1.28 36.54
C LEU A 97 24.10 0.76 35.41
N ALA A 98 24.14 -0.54 35.12
CA ALA A 98 23.36 -1.14 34.05
C ALA A 98 21.87 -0.91 34.30
N ILE A 99 21.30 0.08 33.61
CA ILE A 99 19.87 0.27 33.45
C ILE A 99 19.34 -1.08 32.98
N ALA A 100 18.45 -1.68 33.77
CA ALA A 100 17.83 -2.95 33.44
C ALA A 100 17.22 -2.82 32.04
N ARG A 101 17.94 -3.32 31.03
CA ARG A 101 17.36 -3.59 29.73
C ARG A 101 16.46 -4.78 29.99
N GLU A 102 15.20 -4.50 30.32
CA GLU A 102 14.15 -5.50 30.23
C GLU A 102 14.35 -6.20 28.91
N ALA A 103 14.68 -7.48 28.97
CA ALA A 103 14.65 -8.33 27.81
C ALA A 103 13.21 -8.25 27.32
N ARG A 104 12.95 -7.42 26.31
CA ARG A 104 11.65 -7.38 25.66
C ARG A 104 11.43 -8.78 25.14
N THR A 105 10.61 -9.53 25.85
CA THR A 105 10.05 -10.79 25.38
C THR A 105 9.37 -10.45 24.07
N THR A 106 9.87 -11.02 22.98
CA THR A 106 9.14 -11.06 21.72
C THR A 106 7.87 -11.84 21.98
N ASP A 107 6.77 -11.12 22.17
CA ASP A 107 5.46 -11.72 22.33
C ASP A 107 5.00 -12.24 20.97
N ILE A 108 4.49 -13.47 20.94
CA ILE A 108 3.94 -14.05 19.72
C ILE A 108 2.52 -13.53 19.61
N VAL A 109 2.38 -12.37 18.96
CA VAL A 109 1.06 -11.82 18.65
C VAL A 109 0.39 -12.72 17.62
N GLY A 110 -0.85 -13.11 17.88
CA GLY A 110 -1.67 -13.86 16.94
C GLY A 110 -1.79 -13.15 15.59
N ARG A 111 -2.03 -13.92 14.53
CA ARG A 111 -2.21 -13.35 13.20
C ARG A 111 -3.39 -12.37 13.23
N PRO A 112 -3.22 -11.12 12.76
CA PRO A 112 -4.32 -10.16 12.73
C PRO A 112 -5.43 -10.68 11.81
N GLU A 113 -6.65 -10.72 12.34
CA GLU A 113 -7.86 -11.10 11.59
C GLU A 113 -8.44 -9.89 10.85
N PHE A 114 -9.14 -10.13 9.73
CA PHE A 114 -9.79 -9.06 9.01
C PHE A 114 -11.07 -8.62 9.73
N VAL A 115 -11.04 -7.39 10.27
CA VAL A 115 -12.17 -6.81 10.99
C VAL A 115 -13.05 -5.99 10.03
N SER A 116 -14.18 -6.57 9.60
CA SER A 116 -15.09 -5.98 8.60
C SER A 116 -15.71 -4.64 9.01
N HIS A 117 -16.02 -4.44 10.28
CA HIS A 117 -16.70 -3.22 10.75
C HIS A 117 -15.79 -1.97 10.79
N LEU A 118 -14.47 -2.13 10.67
CA LEU A 118 -13.54 -1.00 10.59
C LEU A 118 -13.45 -0.41 9.17
N VAL A 119 -13.98 -1.12 8.17
CA VAL A 119 -14.00 -0.71 6.77
C VAL A 119 -14.89 0.53 6.57
N SER A 120 -16.01 0.64 7.30
CA SER A 120 -16.96 1.76 7.18
C SER A 120 -16.40 3.09 7.68
N ARG A 121 -15.29 3.09 8.44
CA ARG A 121 -14.71 4.31 9.04
C ARG A 121 -13.63 4.98 8.20
N VAL A 122 -13.21 4.43 7.06
CA VAL A 122 -12.11 4.98 6.25
C VAL A 122 -12.60 5.36 4.84
N SER A 123 -13.18 6.56 4.75
CA SER A 123 -14.09 7.03 3.69
C SER A 123 -13.60 6.96 2.23
N HIS A 124 -12.30 6.81 1.94
CA HIS A 124 -11.81 6.90 0.55
C HIS A 124 -10.85 5.79 0.08
N ALA A 125 -10.17 5.09 0.99
CA ALA A 125 -9.26 3.98 0.66
C ALA A 125 -9.75 2.62 1.17
N ALA A 126 -10.86 2.58 1.91
CA ALA A 126 -11.44 1.32 2.39
C ALA A 126 -11.91 0.45 1.21
N GLY A 127 -12.64 1.03 0.26
CA GLY A 127 -13.19 0.30 -0.88
C GLY A 127 -12.12 -0.43 -1.69
N THR A 128 -11.02 0.25 -2.04
CA THR A 128 -9.92 -0.35 -2.82
C THR A 128 -9.19 -1.45 -2.07
N ARG A 129 -9.02 -1.32 -0.74
CA ARG A 129 -8.40 -2.36 0.10
C ARG A 129 -9.28 -3.59 0.23
N VAL A 130 -10.59 -3.41 0.36
CA VAL A 130 -11.56 -4.52 0.46
C VAL A 130 -11.68 -5.23 -0.88
N GLN A 131 -11.71 -4.47 -1.99
CA GLN A 131 -11.68 -5.01 -3.34
C GLN A 131 -10.40 -5.82 -3.59
N ALA A 132 -9.23 -5.29 -3.21
CA ALA A 132 -7.95 -6.01 -3.32
C ALA A 132 -7.94 -7.31 -2.49
N ARG A 133 -8.62 -7.32 -1.33
CA ARG A 133 -8.74 -8.50 -0.49
C ARG A 133 -9.62 -9.58 -1.11
N LEU A 134 -10.73 -9.18 -1.71
CA LEU A 134 -11.64 -10.09 -2.43
C LEU A 134 -10.99 -10.68 -3.69
N ALA A 135 -10.25 -9.84 -4.43
CA ALA A 135 -9.48 -10.25 -5.60
C ALA A 135 -8.35 -11.22 -5.23
N ASN A 136 -7.83 -11.16 -4.00
CA ASN A 136 -6.80 -12.09 -3.54
C ASN A 136 -7.40 -13.46 -3.19
N ARG A 137 -7.35 -14.37 -4.16
CA ARG A 137 -7.80 -15.78 -4.01
C ARG A 137 -7.04 -16.57 -2.94
N HIS A 138 -5.85 -16.11 -2.53
CA HIS A 138 -5.05 -16.76 -1.47
C HIS A 138 -5.42 -16.28 -0.06
N ALA A 139 -6.31 -15.29 0.08
CA ALA A 139 -6.81 -14.88 1.38
C ALA A 139 -7.72 -15.96 1.99
N ALA A 140 -7.76 -16.04 3.32
CA ALA A 140 -8.64 -16.97 4.02
C ALA A 140 -10.11 -16.73 3.65
N THR A 141 -10.88 -17.79 3.43
CA THR A 141 -12.28 -17.68 2.97
C THR A 141 -13.13 -16.82 3.90
N GLY A 142 -12.95 -16.95 5.22
CA GLY A 142 -13.66 -16.10 6.20
C GLY A 142 -13.37 -14.61 6.03
N ASP A 143 -12.10 -14.24 5.82
CA ASP A 143 -11.71 -12.84 5.55
C ASP A 143 -12.35 -12.33 4.24
N ARG A 144 -12.41 -13.18 3.21
CA ARG A 144 -13.01 -12.83 1.91
C ARG A 144 -14.52 -12.66 2.03
N LEU A 145 -15.21 -13.54 2.76
CA LEU A 145 -16.64 -13.41 3.04
C LEU A 145 -16.94 -12.12 3.83
N ALA A 146 -16.16 -11.85 4.88
CA ALA A 146 -16.27 -10.63 5.66
C ALA A 146 -16.03 -9.37 4.80
N ALA A 147 -15.09 -9.44 3.86
CA ALA A 147 -14.87 -8.38 2.87
C ALA A 147 -16.06 -8.22 1.91
N LEU A 148 -16.68 -9.31 1.43
CA LEU A 148 -17.84 -9.25 0.55
C LEU A 148 -19.03 -8.58 1.24
N VAL A 149 -19.30 -8.96 2.49
CA VAL A 149 -20.34 -8.33 3.33
C VAL A 149 -20.06 -6.83 3.51
N ALA A 150 -18.80 -6.44 3.72
CA ALA A 150 -18.43 -5.03 3.85
C ALA A 150 -18.65 -4.22 2.55
N ILE A 151 -18.55 -4.87 1.37
CA ILE A 151 -18.81 -4.23 0.07
C ILE A 151 -20.30 -4.03 -0.20
N GLN A 152 -21.21 -4.72 0.49
CA GLN A 152 -22.65 -4.59 0.26
C GLN A 152 -23.17 -3.15 0.38
N GLN A 153 -22.53 -2.33 1.21
CA GLN A 153 -22.89 -0.92 1.40
C GLN A 153 -22.29 0.02 0.34
N LEU A 154 -21.42 -0.48 -0.53
CA LEU A 154 -20.80 0.31 -1.60
C LEU A 154 -21.68 0.32 -2.85
N PRO A 155 -21.77 1.45 -3.58
CA PRO A 155 -22.58 1.52 -4.79
C PRO A 155 -22.16 0.51 -5.86
N THR A 156 -23.14 -0.16 -6.49
CA THR A 156 -22.91 -1.19 -7.53
C THR A 156 -22.10 -0.67 -8.71
N ARG A 157 -22.20 0.62 -9.04
CA ARG A 157 -21.35 1.26 -10.08
C ARG A 157 -19.84 1.12 -9.85
N THR A 158 -19.38 0.94 -8.61
CA THR A 158 -17.96 0.73 -8.30
C THR A 158 -17.61 -0.73 -8.01
N THR A 159 -18.59 -1.58 -7.70
CA THR A 159 -18.38 -2.96 -7.24
C THR A 159 -18.83 -4.00 -8.26
N GLY A 160 -19.65 -3.64 -9.25
CA GLY A 160 -20.27 -4.56 -10.19
C GLY A 160 -19.26 -5.44 -10.93
N THR A 161 -18.11 -4.89 -11.36
CA THR A 161 -17.04 -5.68 -12.01
C THR A 161 -16.49 -6.75 -11.09
N LEU A 162 -16.19 -6.40 -9.85
CA LEU A 162 -15.72 -7.36 -8.86
C LEU A 162 -16.79 -8.42 -8.55
N LEU A 163 -18.07 -8.02 -8.38
CA LEU A 163 -19.15 -8.97 -8.13
C LEU A 163 -19.31 -9.98 -9.27
N ARG A 164 -19.17 -9.54 -10.53
CA ARG A 164 -19.17 -10.46 -11.68
C ARG A 164 -17.96 -11.38 -11.72
N GLU A 165 -16.78 -10.90 -11.38
CA GLU A 165 -15.59 -11.74 -11.28
C GLU A 165 -15.75 -12.84 -10.20
N LEU A 166 -16.46 -12.51 -9.10
CA LEU A 166 -16.76 -13.46 -8.03
C LEU A 166 -17.78 -14.54 -8.44
N LEU A 167 -18.52 -14.38 -9.53
CA LEU A 167 -19.40 -15.44 -10.06
C LEU A 167 -18.61 -16.67 -10.54
N ALA A 168 -17.32 -16.50 -10.84
CA ALA A 168 -16.41 -17.58 -11.21
C ALA A 168 -15.48 -18.00 -10.05
N ASP A 169 -15.76 -17.56 -8.82
CA ASP A 169 -14.94 -17.92 -7.66
C ASP A 169 -15.10 -19.41 -7.31
N PRO A 170 -14.02 -20.10 -6.88
CA PRO A 170 -14.12 -21.50 -6.44
C PRO A 170 -14.91 -21.70 -5.14
N VAL A 171 -15.15 -20.64 -4.36
CA VAL A 171 -15.93 -20.72 -3.12
C VAL A 171 -17.41 -20.46 -3.40
N ASP A 172 -18.25 -21.46 -3.15
CA ASP A 172 -19.69 -21.40 -3.41
C ASP A 172 -20.40 -20.24 -2.69
N ASP A 173 -20.10 -20.01 -1.40
CA ASP A 173 -20.74 -18.95 -0.61
C ASP A 173 -20.45 -17.55 -1.18
N LEU A 174 -19.22 -17.31 -1.66
CA LEU A 174 -18.86 -16.03 -2.29
C LEU A 174 -19.62 -15.83 -3.59
N ARG A 175 -19.71 -16.88 -4.41
CA ARG A 175 -20.44 -16.87 -5.68
C ARG A 175 -21.93 -16.63 -5.47
N LEU A 176 -22.54 -17.32 -4.51
CA LEU A 176 -23.98 -17.20 -4.22
C LEU A 176 -24.32 -15.81 -3.66
N LEU A 177 -23.49 -15.27 -2.76
CA LEU A 177 -23.69 -13.93 -2.23
C LEU A 177 -23.50 -12.86 -3.32
N ALA A 178 -22.50 -13.00 -4.17
CA ALA A 178 -22.29 -12.10 -5.31
C ALA A 178 -23.47 -12.14 -6.30
N TYR A 179 -24.01 -13.33 -6.58
CA TYR A 179 -25.21 -13.49 -7.41
C TYR A 179 -26.41 -12.76 -6.79
N GLY A 180 -26.70 -12.99 -5.51
CA GLY A 180 -27.81 -12.32 -4.82
C GLY A 180 -27.67 -10.80 -4.78
N MET A 181 -26.45 -10.28 -4.64
CA MET A 181 -26.20 -8.83 -4.69
C MET A 181 -26.42 -8.23 -6.08
N LEU A 182 -26.01 -8.93 -7.14
CA LEU A 182 -26.24 -8.49 -8.52
C LEU A 182 -27.72 -8.54 -8.88
N ASP A 183 -28.40 -9.63 -8.54
CA ASP A 183 -29.83 -9.83 -8.77
C ASP A 183 -30.67 -8.77 -8.03
N GLN A 184 -30.33 -8.46 -6.77
CA GLN A 184 -31.01 -7.40 -6.03
C GLN A 184 -30.85 -6.03 -6.71
N ALA A 185 -29.65 -5.70 -7.17
CA ALA A 185 -29.38 -4.42 -7.84
C ALA A 185 -30.08 -4.32 -9.20
N GLU A 186 -30.14 -5.42 -9.95
CA GLU A 186 -30.89 -5.50 -11.22
C GLU A 186 -32.39 -5.33 -10.98
N ASN A 187 -32.96 -6.10 -10.04
CA ASN A 187 -34.37 -6.02 -9.69
C ASN A 187 -34.78 -4.62 -9.20
N GLU A 188 -33.92 -3.90 -8.47
CA GLU A 188 -34.19 -2.52 -8.06
C GLU A 188 -34.38 -1.59 -9.27
N ILE A 189 -33.50 -1.68 -10.27
CA ILE A 189 -33.57 -0.83 -11.47
C ILE A 189 -34.75 -1.25 -12.35
N VAL A 190 -34.96 -2.55 -12.55
CA VAL A 190 -36.06 -3.09 -13.35
C VAL A 190 -37.42 -2.68 -12.79
N ASN A 191 -37.61 -2.75 -11.47
CA ASN A 191 -38.85 -2.28 -10.83
C ASN A 191 -39.09 -0.78 -11.05
N ARG A 192 -38.03 0.04 -11.05
CA ARG A 192 -38.12 1.47 -11.36
C ARG A 192 -38.44 1.73 -12.83
N ILE A 193 -37.94 0.90 -13.74
CA ILE A 193 -38.30 0.95 -15.17
C ILE A 193 -39.79 0.69 -15.32
N PHE A 194 -40.31 -0.42 -14.77
CA PHE A 194 -41.74 -0.74 -14.85
C PHE A 194 -42.64 0.38 -14.29
N ALA A 195 -42.30 0.92 -13.12
CA ALA A 195 -43.06 2.04 -12.55
C ALA A 195 -43.02 3.30 -13.44
N CYS A 196 -41.89 3.56 -14.09
CA CYS A 196 -41.72 4.71 -14.98
C CYS A 196 -42.47 4.52 -16.31
N GLU A 197 -42.47 3.32 -16.88
CA GLU A 197 -43.27 2.96 -18.04
C GLU A 197 -44.77 3.11 -17.75
N GLU A 198 -45.23 2.61 -16.60
CA GLU A 198 -46.63 2.75 -16.18
C GLU A 198 -47.02 4.23 -16.04
N ALA A 199 -46.15 5.06 -15.46
CA ALA A 199 -46.37 6.50 -15.38
C ALA A 199 -46.41 7.15 -16.77
N LEU A 200 -45.58 6.70 -17.72
CA LEU A 200 -45.55 7.21 -19.09
C LEU A 200 -46.87 6.93 -19.82
N THR A 201 -47.49 5.77 -19.60
CA THR A 201 -48.82 5.47 -20.21
C THR A 201 -49.93 6.42 -19.74
N ARG A 202 -49.77 7.02 -18.55
CA ARG A 202 -50.72 7.97 -17.97
C ARG A 202 -50.35 9.44 -18.23
N ALA A 203 -49.17 9.70 -18.77
CA ALA A 203 -48.67 11.05 -19.01
C ALA A 203 -49.52 11.75 -20.08
N SER A 204 -50.02 12.94 -19.73
CA SER A 204 -50.92 13.70 -20.59
C SER A 204 -50.24 14.92 -21.22
N THR A 205 -49.17 15.41 -20.60
CA THR A 205 -48.45 16.59 -21.05
C THR A 205 -47.11 16.23 -21.70
N GLU A 206 -46.66 17.03 -22.67
CA GLU A 206 -45.34 16.84 -23.29
C GLU A 206 -44.19 16.97 -22.28
N ALA A 207 -44.34 17.82 -21.27
CA ALA A 207 -43.34 18.00 -20.21
C ALA A 207 -43.19 16.73 -19.34
N GLU A 208 -44.30 16.09 -18.99
CA GLU A 208 -44.28 14.79 -18.29
C GLU A 208 -43.67 13.69 -19.16
N GLN A 209 -44.07 13.62 -20.44
CA GLN A 209 -43.52 12.64 -21.38
C GLN A 209 -42.00 12.82 -21.57
N LEU A 210 -41.53 14.06 -21.65
CA LEU A 210 -40.10 14.37 -21.72
C LEU A 210 -39.37 13.86 -20.48
N ALA A 211 -39.86 14.21 -19.29
CA ALA A 211 -39.23 13.81 -18.03
C ALA A 211 -39.18 12.28 -17.89
N LEU A 212 -40.26 11.59 -18.23
CA LEU A 212 -40.37 10.13 -18.14
C LEU A 212 -39.51 9.42 -19.20
N HIS A 213 -39.49 9.90 -20.44
CA HIS A 213 -38.57 9.35 -21.44
C HIS A 213 -37.11 9.59 -21.07
N ARG A 214 -36.77 10.74 -20.50
CA ARG A 214 -35.42 10.99 -19.99
C ARG A 214 -35.07 10.02 -18.87
N GLN A 215 -35.98 9.83 -17.92
CA GLN A 215 -35.78 8.92 -16.79
C GLN A 215 -35.64 7.45 -17.25
N LEU A 216 -36.45 6.99 -18.20
CA LEU A 216 -36.32 5.65 -18.78
C LEU A 216 -34.95 5.47 -19.46
N ALA A 217 -34.51 6.47 -20.23
CA ALA A 217 -33.19 6.42 -20.87
C ALA A 217 -32.06 6.31 -19.83
N GLU A 218 -32.13 7.10 -18.75
CA GLU A 218 -31.18 7.03 -17.65
C GLU A 218 -31.20 5.67 -16.93
N LEU A 219 -32.38 5.10 -16.67
CA LEU A 219 -32.53 3.81 -15.98
C LEU A 219 -32.00 2.64 -16.81
N HIS A 220 -32.34 2.56 -18.10
CA HIS A 220 -31.80 1.53 -18.99
C HIS A 220 -30.28 1.66 -19.14
N PHE A 221 -29.77 2.89 -19.22
CA PHE A 221 -28.33 3.11 -19.24
C PHE A 221 -27.66 2.75 -17.90
N GLU A 222 -28.36 2.88 -16.77
CA GLU A 222 -27.82 2.51 -15.46
C GLU A 222 -27.56 1.00 -15.35
N LEU A 223 -28.40 0.14 -15.96
CA LEU A 223 -28.15 -1.30 -16.09
C LEU A 223 -26.79 -1.58 -16.76
N VAL A 224 -26.48 -0.80 -17.79
CA VAL A 224 -25.21 -0.89 -18.54
C VAL A 224 -24.05 -0.32 -17.72
N TYR A 225 -24.26 0.83 -17.07
CA TYR A 225 -23.24 1.55 -16.31
C TYR A 225 -22.79 0.77 -15.06
N GLN A 226 -23.72 0.15 -14.34
CA GLN A 226 -23.44 -0.76 -13.22
C GLN A 226 -23.02 -2.17 -13.70
N ARG A 227 -23.06 -2.39 -15.02
CA ARG A 227 -22.74 -3.62 -15.74
C ARG A 227 -23.63 -4.82 -15.33
N LEU A 228 -24.86 -4.56 -14.92
CA LEU A 228 -25.84 -5.59 -14.58
C LEU A 228 -26.30 -6.36 -15.83
N ALA A 229 -26.41 -5.65 -16.96
CA ALA A 229 -26.72 -6.28 -18.25
C ALA A 229 -25.46 -6.85 -18.95
N GLN A 230 -25.57 -8.05 -19.54
CA GLN A 230 -24.51 -8.72 -20.31
C GLN A 230 -25.06 -9.30 -21.62
N GLY A 231 -24.17 -9.52 -22.60
CA GLY A 231 -24.52 -10.15 -23.87
C GLY A 231 -25.71 -9.47 -24.56
N ASP A 232 -26.74 -10.24 -24.88
CA ASP A 232 -27.93 -9.73 -25.57
C ASP A 232 -28.70 -8.70 -24.72
N VAL A 233 -28.77 -8.89 -23.40
CA VAL A 233 -29.44 -7.95 -22.49
C VAL A 233 -28.72 -6.61 -22.49
N TYR A 234 -27.39 -6.60 -22.59
CA TYR A 234 -26.61 -5.37 -22.72
C TYR A 234 -26.98 -4.60 -23.99
N HIS A 235 -27.05 -5.29 -25.13
CA HIS A 235 -27.41 -4.66 -26.40
C HIS A 235 -28.85 -4.16 -26.41
N HIS A 236 -29.76 -4.91 -25.81
CA HIS A 236 -31.15 -4.50 -25.65
C HIS A 236 -31.27 -3.26 -24.74
N ALA A 237 -30.62 -3.24 -23.57
CA ALA A 237 -30.65 -2.10 -22.67
C ALA A 237 -30.10 -0.82 -23.31
N ILE A 238 -29.02 -0.91 -24.09
CA ILE A 238 -28.51 0.23 -24.87
C ILE A 238 -29.53 0.71 -25.90
N ALA A 239 -30.18 -0.22 -26.62
CA ALA A 239 -31.15 0.13 -27.64
C ALA A 239 -32.38 0.84 -27.04
N GLU A 240 -32.91 0.33 -25.92
CA GLU A 240 -34.01 0.96 -25.18
C GLU A 240 -33.62 2.35 -24.65
N ALA A 241 -32.42 2.47 -24.06
CA ALA A 241 -31.89 3.75 -23.60
C ALA A 241 -31.80 4.78 -24.73
N GLU A 242 -31.27 4.37 -25.89
CA GLU A 242 -31.15 5.23 -27.08
C GLU A 242 -32.51 5.62 -27.66
N MET A 243 -33.45 4.68 -27.70
CA MET A 243 -34.82 4.92 -28.18
C MET A 243 -35.54 5.95 -27.31
N HIS A 244 -35.51 5.78 -25.98
CA HIS A 244 -36.12 6.73 -25.06
C HIS A 244 -35.41 8.09 -25.05
N ALA A 245 -34.07 8.12 -25.12
CA ALA A 245 -33.32 9.36 -25.19
C ALA A 245 -33.66 10.17 -26.45
N ARG A 246 -33.80 9.52 -27.61
CA ARG A 246 -34.23 10.18 -28.86
C ARG A 246 -35.67 10.67 -28.80
N ARG A 247 -36.59 9.90 -28.19
CA ARG A 247 -37.97 10.36 -27.96
C ARG A 247 -38.02 11.60 -27.06
N ALA A 248 -37.24 11.64 -25.99
CA ALA A 248 -37.11 12.82 -25.16
C ALA A 248 -36.53 14.01 -25.94
N GLN A 249 -35.51 13.78 -26.77
CA GLN A 249 -34.85 14.84 -27.56
C GLN A 249 -35.79 15.45 -28.61
N ALA A 250 -36.69 14.66 -29.18
CA ALA A 250 -37.66 15.12 -30.18
C ALA A 250 -38.74 16.06 -29.62
N LEU A 251 -38.88 16.15 -28.29
CA LEU A 251 -39.81 17.06 -27.63
C LEU A 251 -39.20 18.47 -27.50
N ALA A 252 -40.04 19.51 -27.48
CA ALA A 252 -39.62 20.90 -27.66
C ALA A 252 -38.54 21.40 -26.67
N GLN A 253 -38.52 20.90 -25.44
CA GLN A 253 -37.51 21.25 -24.45
C GLN A 253 -36.30 20.29 -24.44
N GLY A 254 -36.44 19.10 -25.03
CA GLY A 254 -35.42 18.05 -24.98
C GLY A 254 -34.19 18.36 -25.83
N GLU A 255 -34.37 19.07 -26.94
CA GLU A 255 -33.27 19.51 -27.82
C GLU A 255 -32.30 20.50 -27.12
N ARG A 256 -32.73 21.11 -26.02
CA ARG A 256 -31.94 22.03 -25.19
C ARG A 256 -31.39 21.38 -23.92
N ASP A 257 -31.63 20.08 -23.70
CA ASP A 257 -31.09 19.36 -22.55
C ASP A 257 -29.66 18.87 -22.85
N ALA A 258 -28.68 19.54 -22.23
CA ALA A 258 -27.27 19.23 -22.39
C ALA A 258 -26.90 17.84 -21.83
N ALA A 259 -27.57 17.40 -20.75
CA ALA A 259 -27.34 16.10 -20.15
C ALA A 259 -27.85 14.97 -21.05
N LEU A 260 -28.98 15.20 -21.73
CA LEU A 260 -29.51 14.28 -22.73
C LEU A 260 -28.58 14.13 -23.93
N CYS A 261 -27.99 15.24 -24.41
CA CYS A 261 -26.98 15.21 -25.48
C CYS A 261 -25.76 14.35 -25.08
N LEU A 262 -25.27 14.51 -23.84
CA LEU A 262 -24.18 13.69 -23.31
C LEU A 262 -24.58 12.20 -23.21
N LEU A 263 -25.79 11.90 -22.75
CA LEU A 263 -26.28 10.52 -22.66
C LEU A 263 -26.31 9.85 -24.04
N LEU A 264 -26.85 10.53 -25.05
CA LEU A 264 -26.87 10.04 -26.43
C LEU A 264 -25.45 9.84 -26.98
N ALA A 265 -24.52 10.76 -26.70
CA ALA A 265 -23.13 10.60 -27.12
C ALA A 265 -22.47 9.36 -26.49
N ARG A 266 -22.70 9.11 -25.20
CA ARG A 266 -22.19 7.93 -24.49
C ARG A 266 -22.78 6.64 -25.03
N LEU A 267 -24.07 6.63 -25.37
CA LEU A 267 -24.74 5.51 -26.02
C LEU A 267 -24.16 5.25 -27.42
N ALA A 268 -23.92 6.30 -28.21
CA ALA A 268 -23.28 6.19 -29.52
C ALA A 268 -21.87 5.60 -29.43
N LEU A 269 -21.04 6.07 -28.48
CA LEU A 269 -19.72 5.49 -28.20
C LEU A 269 -19.80 4.03 -27.76
N ALA A 270 -20.78 3.66 -26.94
CA ALA A 270 -20.99 2.28 -26.53
C ALA A 270 -21.36 1.35 -27.70
N ARG A 271 -21.94 1.89 -28.78
CA ARG A 271 -22.24 1.17 -30.03
C ARG A 271 -21.17 1.34 -31.12
N ASP A 272 -20.01 1.87 -30.77
CA ASP A 272 -18.89 2.14 -31.69
C ASP A 272 -19.22 3.13 -32.83
N ARG A 273 -20.17 4.05 -32.58
CA ARG A 273 -20.59 5.10 -33.51
C ARG A 273 -19.97 6.44 -33.12
N ALA A 274 -18.64 6.52 -33.19
CA ALA A 274 -17.91 7.72 -32.76
C ALA A 274 -18.25 8.97 -33.60
N ASP A 275 -18.60 8.78 -34.88
CA ASP A 275 -19.04 9.85 -35.78
C ASP A 275 -20.36 10.48 -35.36
N GLU A 276 -21.28 9.69 -34.81
CA GLU A 276 -22.53 10.21 -34.23
C GLU A 276 -22.30 10.89 -32.88
N ALA A 277 -21.33 10.43 -32.09
CA ALA A 277 -21.07 10.96 -30.75
C ALA A 277 -20.47 12.38 -30.76
N THR A 278 -19.59 12.68 -31.72
CA THR A 278 -18.90 13.97 -31.81
C THR A 278 -19.86 15.17 -31.88
N PRO A 279 -20.82 15.24 -32.82
CA PRO A 279 -21.75 16.37 -32.88
C PRO A 279 -22.63 16.49 -31.63
N LEU A 280 -22.95 15.38 -30.97
CA LEU A 280 -23.71 15.39 -29.71
C LEU A 280 -22.90 15.97 -28.55
N LEU A 281 -21.60 15.66 -28.46
CA LEU A 281 -20.70 16.24 -27.46
C LEU A 281 -20.49 17.75 -27.69
N GLU A 282 -20.34 18.17 -28.95
CA GLU A 282 -20.28 19.58 -29.31
C GLU A 282 -21.58 20.31 -28.96
N ARG A 283 -22.73 19.67 -29.23
CA ARG A 283 -24.02 20.23 -28.83
C ARG A 283 -24.15 20.38 -27.32
N ALA A 284 -23.71 19.41 -26.54
CA ALA A 284 -23.69 19.52 -25.08
C ALA A 284 -22.79 20.69 -24.61
N ARG A 285 -21.66 20.91 -25.28
CA ARG A 285 -20.75 22.04 -25.02
C ARG A 285 -21.42 23.39 -25.32
N GLU A 286 -22.12 23.52 -26.46
CA GLU A 286 -22.89 24.72 -26.82
C GLU A 286 -24.00 25.03 -25.81
N LEU A 287 -24.64 23.99 -25.27
CA LEU A 287 -25.62 24.10 -24.19
C LEU A 287 -24.98 24.33 -22.81
N SER A 288 -23.71 24.74 -22.78
CA SER A 288 -22.96 25.12 -21.56
C SER A 288 -22.77 23.98 -20.56
N PHE A 289 -22.70 22.73 -21.02
CA PHE A 289 -22.29 21.61 -20.16
C PHE A 289 -20.82 21.76 -19.73
N PRO A 290 -20.46 21.46 -18.47
CA PRO A 290 -19.09 21.61 -17.98
C PRO A 290 -18.08 20.83 -18.82
N ARG A 291 -17.11 21.57 -19.40
CA ARG A 291 -16.17 21.01 -20.37
C ARG A 291 -15.30 19.93 -19.77
N GLU A 292 -14.92 20.04 -18.50
CA GLU A 292 -14.09 19.08 -17.77
C GLU A 292 -14.73 17.69 -17.75
N ARG A 293 -16.07 17.63 -17.73
CA ARG A 293 -16.84 16.37 -17.76
C ARG A 293 -17.00 15.80 -19.17
N LEU A 294 -16.80 16.61 -20.22
CA LEU A 294 -16.83 16.19 -21.61
C LEU A 294 -15.47 15.65 -22.09
N LEU A 295 -14.35 16.12 -21.51
CA LEU A 295 -13.00 15.76 -21.93
C LEU A 295 -12.76 14.25 -22.11
N PRO A 296 -13.16 13.35 -21.18
CA PRO A 296 -12.95 11.91 -21.37
C PRO A 296 -13.68 11.36 -22.61
N TRP A 297 -14.89 11.85 -22.88
CA TRP A 297 -15.72 11.39 -23.99
C TRP A 297 -15.27 11.98 -25.33
N LEU A 298 -14.82 13.23 -25.33
CA LEU A 298 -14.20 13.87 -26.50
C LEU A 298 -12.91 13.15 -26.90
N ALA A 299 -12.06 12.79 -25.91
CA ALA A 299 -10.85 12.02 -26.15
C ALA A 299 -11.17 10.62 -26.71
N GLU A 300 -12.17 9.94 -26.14
CA GLU A 300 -12.61 8.63 -26.64
C GLU A 300 -13.14 8.69 -28.07
N ALA A 301 -13.99 9.67 -28.37
CA ALA A 301 -14.53 9.88 -29.73
C ALA A 301 -13.41 10.13 -30.75
N ALA A 302 -12.49 11.06 -30.45
CA ALA A 302 -11.34 11.36 -31.31
C ALA A 302 -10.44 10.13 -31.51
N PHE A 303 -10.20 9.35 -30.45
CA PHE A 303 -9.41 8.12 -30.54
C PHE A 303 -10.05 7.08 -31.45
N ARG A 304 -11.35 6.81 -31.31
CA ARG A 304 -12.09 5.83 -32.13
C ARG A 304 -12.19 6.25 -33.60
N GLN A 305 -12.15 7.55 -33.88
CA GLN A 305 -12.10 8.10 -35.25
C GLN A 305 -10.69 8.09 -35.87
N GLY A 306 -9.67 7.61 -35.17
CA GLY A 306 -8.28 7.65 -35.63
C GLY A 306 -7.62 9.03 -35.54
N ARG A 307 -8.27 10.01 -34.92
CA ARG A 307 -7.73 11.37 -34.69
C ARG A 307 -6.82 11.40 -33.45
N HIS A 308 -5.76 10.61 -33.47
CA HIS A 308 -4.91 10.38 -32.29
C HIS A 308 -4.20 11.64 -31.76
N ALA A 309 -3.80 12.56 -32.64
CA ALA A 309 -3.16 13.82 -32.23
C ALA A 309 -4.13 14.71 -31.41
N GLU A 310 -5.39 14.74 -31.79
CA GLU A 310 -6.43 15.47 -31.08
C GLU A 310 -6.79 14.79 -29.76
N ALA A 311 -6.92 13.45 -29.76
CA ALA A 311 -7.10 12.68 -28.54
C ALA A 311 -5.98 12.96 -27.52
N ALA A 312 -4.72 12.98 -27.95
CA ALA A 312 -3.57 13.30 -27.11
C ALA A 312 -3.65 14.72 -26.53
N ALA A 313 -4.04 15.71 -27.33
CA ALA A 313 -4.20 17.09 -26.87
C ALA A 313 -5.31 17.21 -25.81
N ILE A 314 -6.45 16.53 -26.01
CA ILE A 314 -7.57 16.50 -25.07
C ILE A 314 -7.16 15.78 -23.77
N VAL A 315 -6.42 14.67 -23.85
CA VAL A 315 -5.90 13.97 -22.66
C VAL A 315 -4.90 14.83 -21.90
N GLY A 316 -4.02 15.57 -22.59
CA GLY A 316 -3.11 16.53 -21.96
C GLY A 316 -3.84 17.64 -21.23
N GLU A 317 -5.00 18.06 -21.74
CA GLU A 317 -5.88 18.98 -21.04
C GLU A 317 -6.59 18.34 -19.84
N LEU A 318 -7.09 17.12 -20.00
CA LEU A 318 -7.70 16.34 -18.93
C LEU A 318 -6.71 16.19 -17.76
N ALA A 319 -5.43 15.97 -18.03
CA ALA A 319 -4.38 15.87 -17.02
C ALA A 319 -4.24 17.13 -16.14
N ARG A 320 -4.54 18.32 -16.68
CA ARG A 320 -4.52 19.58 -15.92
C ARG A 320 -5.70 19.73 -14.97
N HIS A 321 -6.81 19.06 -15.25
CA HIS A 321 -8.08 19.24 -14.54
C HIS A 321 -8.48 18.02 -13.68
N ALA A 322 -8.05 16.81 -14.06
CA ALA A 322 -8.48 15.55 -13.46
C ALA A 322 -7.33 14.85 -12.72
N GLY A 323 -7.36 14.94 -11.38
CA GLY A 323 -6.48 14.21 -10.46
C GLY A 323 -6.98 12.80 -10.11
N THR A 324 -7.87 12.19 -10.90
CA THR A 324 -8.46 10.90 -10.56
C THR A 324 -7.45 9.77 -10.76
N PRO A 325 -7.11 8.97 -9.72
CA PRO A 325 -6.11 7.91 -9.83
C PRO A 325 -6.39 6.89 -10.96
N ALA A 326 -7.66 6.66 -11.28
CA ALA A 326 -8.09 5.73 -12.33
C ALA A 326 -7.67 6.16 -13.76
N LEU A 327 -7.54 7.47 -14.00
CA LEU A 327 -7.16 8.00 -15.31
C LEU A 327 -5.66 8.19 -15.47
N LYS A 328 -4.89 8.04 -14.38
CA LYS A 328 -3.45 8.22 -14.37
C LYS A 328 -2.70 7.36 -15.40
N PRO A 329 -3.02 6.06 -15.60
CA PRO A 329 -2.32 5.26 -16.61
C PRO A 329 -2.51 5.78 -18.04
N VAL A 330 -3.73 6.25 -18.35
CA VAL A 330 -4.04 6.82 -19.67
C VAL A 330 -3.33 8.16 -19.84
N ILE A 331 -3.38 9.02 -18.82
CA ILE A 331 -2.67 10.30 -18.83
C ILE A 331 -1.17 10.08 -19.02
N ASP A 332 -0.56 9.17 -18.27
CA ASP A 332 0.88 8.88 -18.34
C ASP A 332 1.28 8.30 -19.72
N TYR A 333 0.40 7.55 -20.38
CA TYR A 333 0.67 6.99 -21.72
C TYR A 333 0.71 8.08 -22.81
N TRP A 334 -0.18 9.06 -22.75
CA TRP A 334 -0.30 10.11 -23.77
C TRP A 334 0.54 11.36 -23.50
N THR A 335 1.05 11.53 -22.27
CA THR A 335 1.86 12.71 -21.88
C THR A 335 3.37 12.43 -21.77
N ARG A 336 3.80 11.18 -21.94
CA ARG A 336 5.21 10.79 -22.04
C ARG A 336 5.67 10.76 -23.48
#